data_AF-A0A7S0DKG2-F1
#
_entry.id   AF-A0A7S0DKG2-F1
#
_cell.length_a   1.000
_cell.length_b   1.000
_cell.length_c   1.000
_cell.angle_alpha   90.00
_cell.angle_beta   90.00
_cell.angle_gamma   90.00
#
_symmetry.space_group_name_H-M   'P 1'
#
loop_
_entity.id
_entity.type
_entity.pdbx_description
1 polymer ?
#
loop_
_entity_poly.entity_id
_entity_poly.type
_entity_poly.pdbx_seq_one_letter_code
_entity_poly.pdbx_strand_id
1 'polypeptide(L)'
;QLENCSVCLGHIGFEDNPIVYCEKCNLGVHAHCYGYPLSKAIPEGDWICQRCEFGAEQETCALCPMKFGIMKRTTDSKWAHLACALWVPEVFFRDGKGKEAVDTFQVAPRRWRHKCDFCKIPQGACMECSEEGCKSVFHLTCGLERGILLEYERQKNGRDIVVSFCEKHSMVWRRMNAKNRKGIIRARK
;
A
#
# COMPACT_ATOMS: atom_id res chain seq x y z
N GLN A 1 -8.16 -9.94 16.26
CA GLN A 1 -8.70 -9.30 15.05
C GLN A 1 -7.89 -8.05 14.78
N LEU A 2 -7.61 -7.73 13.51
CA LEU A 2 -6.90 -6.52 13.15
C LEU A 2 -7.94 -5.42 12.91
N GLU A 3 -8.16 -4.55 13.91
CA GLU A 3 -9.05 -3.39 13.83
C GLU A 3 -8.44 -2.22 13.03
N ASN A 4 -7.68 -2.53 11.97
CA ASN A 4 -6.99 -1.52 11.18
C ASN A 4 -7.30 -1.66 9.69
N CYS A 5 -7.21 -0.54 9.00
CA CYS A 5 -7.32 -0.48 7.55
C CYS A 5 -6.16 -1.25 6.91
N SER A 6 -6.47 -2.25 6.10
CA SER A 6 -5.49 -3.11 5.40
C SER A 6 -4.65 -2.37 4.34
N VAL A 7 -4.93 -1.09 4.10
CA VAL A 7 -4.26 -0.25 3.11
C VAL A 7 -3.31 0.76 3.76
N CYS A 8 -3.78 1.54 4.74
CA CYS A 8 -2.99 2.58 5.42
C CYS A 8 -2.49 2.17 6.80
N LEU A 9 -2.90 1.01 7.32
CA LEU A 9 -2.63 0.50 8.67
C LEU A 9 -3.16 1.37 9.82
N GLY A 10 -3.95 2.40 9.51
CA GLY A 10 -4.60 3.26 10.50
C GLY A 10 -5.80 2.57 11.15
N HIS A 11 -5.99 2.82 12.44
CA HIS A 11 -7.07 2.28 13.28
C HIS A 11 -8.27 3.23 13.42
N ILE A 12 -8.13 4.51 13.04
CA ILE A 12 -9.16 5.53 13.27
C ILE A 12 -10.08 5.61 12.06
N GLY A 13 -11.33 5.17 12.18
CA GLY A 13 -12.41 5.53 11.25
C GLY A 13 -13.04 6.87 11.62
N PHE A 14 -13.49 7.63 10.62
CA PHE A 14 -14.24 8.88 10.78
C PHE A 14 -15.65 8.71 10.20
N GLU A 15 -16.58 9.61 10.54
CA GLU A 15 -17.96 9.57 10.01
C GLU A 15 -17.99 9.65 8.48
N ASP A 16 -17.15 10.50 7.88
CA ASP A 16 -17.02 10.69 6.44
C ASP A 16 -16.02 9.71 5.77
N ASN A 17 -15.31 8.91 6.57
CA ASN A 17 -14.34 7.94 6.09
C ASN A 17 -14.21 6.75 7.08
N PRO A 18 -15.27 5.95 7.24
CA PRO A 18 -15.30 4.86 8.20
C PRO A 18 -14.40 3.71 7.75
N ILE A 19 -14.05 2.82 8.68
CA ILE A 19 -13.49 1.51 8.34
C ILE A 19 -14.67 0.56 8.08
N VAL A 20 -14.73 0.01 6.87
CA VAL A 20 -15.73 -0.95 6.42
C VAL A 20 -15.06 -2.32 6.30
N TYR A 21 -15.75 -3.36 6.74
CA TYR A 21 -15.25 -4.74 6.75
C TYR A 21 -15.94 -5.54 5.66
N CYS A 22 -15.15 -6.32 4.91
CA CYS A 22 -15.71 -7.24 3.91
C CYS A 22 -16.31 -8.46 4.61
N GLU A 23 -17.59 -8.74 4.41
CA GLU A 23 -18.29 -9.84 5.08
C GLU A 23 -17.69 -11.23 4.80
N LYS A 24 -17.08 -11.44 3.62
CA LYS A 24 -16.49 -12.74 3.26
C LYS A 24 -15.09 -12.98 3.82
N CYS A 25 -14.23 -11.97 3.84
CA CYS A 25 -12.81 -12.14 4.21
C CYS A 25 -12.41 -11.38 5.49
N ASN A 26 -13.34 -10.63 6.07
CA ASN A 26 -13.20 -9.83 7.27
C ASN A 26 -12.04 -8.82 7.26
N LEU A 27 -11.55 -8.43 6.07
CA LEU A 27 -10.54 -7.39 5.93
C LEU A 27 -11.21 -6.01 6.03
N GLY A 28 -10.74 -5.20 6.99
CA GLY A 28 -11.16 -3.82 7.19
C GLY A 28 -10.40 -2.84 6.30
N VAL A 29 -11.09 -1.84 5.76
CA VAL A 29 -10.52 -0.73 5.00
C VAL A 29 -11.27 0.57 5.22
N HIS A 30 -10.54 1.68 5.25
CA HIS A 30 -11.18 2.99 5.12
C HIS A 30 -11.87 3.12 3.77
N ALA A 31 -13.06 3.71 3.75
CA ALA A 31 -13.83 3.98 2.54
C ALA A 31 -12.99 4.68 1.46
N HIS A 32 -12.25 5.73 1.83
CA HIS A 32 -11.36 6.46 0.92
C HIS A 32 -10.10 5.68 0.55
N CYS A 33 -9.61 4.79 1.42
CA CYS A 33 -8.48 3.93 1.09
C CYS A 33 -8.88 2.85 0.08
N TYR A 34 -10.10 2.33 0.15
CA TYR A 34 -10.63 1.39 -0.84
C TYR A 34 -10.94 2.07 -2.18
N GLY A 35 -11.45 3.30 -2.14
CA GLY A 35 -11.96 3.99 -3.31
C GLY A 35 -13.37 3.54 -3.66
N TYR A 36 -13.71 3.47 -4.94
CA TYR A 36 -15.02 3.04 -5.40
C TYR A 36 -15.31 1.58 -4.97
N PRO A 37 -16.54 1.25 -4.54
CA PRO A 37 -17.70 2.14 -4.41
C PRO A 37 -17.76 2.89 -3.07
N LEU A 38 -16.99 2.47 -2.06
CA LEU A 38 -17.09 2.99 -0.69
C LEU A 38 -16.83 4.50 -0.58
N SER A 39 -15.92 5.04 -1.38
CA SER A 39 -15.65 6.49 -1.40
C SER A 39 -16.79 7.32 -2.00
N LYS A 40 -17.81 6.69 -2.60
CA LYS A 40 -19.01 7.35 -3.12
C LYS A 40 -20.16 7.25 -2.13
N ALA A 41 -20.41 6.06 -1.62
CA ALA A 41 -21.42 5.79 -0.60
C ALA A 41 -21.08 4.48 0.10
N ILE A 42 -21.37 4.40 1.41
CA ILE A 42 -21.35 3.15 2.16
C ILE A 42 -22.68 2.44 1.88
N PRO A 43 -22.66 1.16 1.44
CA PRO A 43 -23.90 0.44 1.16
C PRO A 43 -24.73 0.24 2.43
N GLU A 44 -26.06 0.26 2.28
CA GLU A 44 -26.98 -0.19 3.33
C GLU A 44 -26.92 -1.72 3.38
N GLY A 45 -26.13 -2.26 4.32
CA GLY A 45 -25.96 -3.71 4.53
C GLY A 45 -24.56 -4.20 4.20
N ASP A 46 -24.48 -5.50 3.89
CA ASP A 46 -23.23 -6.23 3.70
C ASP A 46 -22.39 -5.66 2.55
N TRP A 47 -21.12 -5.36 2.84
CA TRP A 47 -20.15 -5.02 1.82
C TRP A 47 -19.23 -6.22 1.54
N ILE A 48 -19.02 -6.53 0.27
CA ILE A 48 -18.11 -7.57 -0.19
C ILE A 48 -17.04 -6.90 -1.05
N CYS A 49 -15.76 -7.16 -0.77
CA CYS A 49 -14.67 -6.61 -1.57
C CYS A 49 -14.57 -7.28 -2.94
N GLN A 50 -14.01 -6.56 -3.91
CA GLN A 50 -13.93 -6.98 -5.32
C GLN A 50 -13.32 -8.39 -5.49
N ARG A 51 -12.34 -8.76 -4.66
CA ARG A 51 -11.75 -10.11 -4.68
C ARG A 51 -12.77 -11.21 -4.34
N CYS A 52 -13.57 -10.99 -3.31
CA CYS A 52 -14.53 -11.99 -2.83
C CYS A 52 -15.82 -11.99 -3.66
N GLU A 53 -16.15 -10.88 -4.33
CA GLU A 53 -17.24 -10.84 -5.32
C GLU A 53 -16.93 -11.73 -6.53
N PHE A 54 -15.66 -11.80 -6.94
CA PHE A 54 -15.23 -12.60 -8.09
C PHE A 54 -14.78 -14.03 -7.75
N GLY A 55 -14.90 -14.47 -6.50
CA GLY A 55 -14.42 -15.78 -6.09
C GLY A 55 -12.91 -15.97 -6.30
N ALA A 56 -12.14 -14.90 -6.14
CA ALA A 56 -10.70 -14.85 -6.39
C ALA A 56 -9.87 -14.96 -5.10
N GLU A 57 -10.36 -15.71 -4.10
CA GLU A 57 -9.70 -15.85 -2.80
C GLU A 57 -8.32 -16.51 -2.90
N GLN A 58 -8.10 -17.35 -3.92
CA GLN A 58 -6.83 -18.02 -4.19
C GLN A 58 -5.83 -17.16 -4.97
N GLU A 59 -6.29 -16.03 -5.52
CA GLU A 59 -5.43 -15.15 -6.29
C GLU A 59 -4.46 -14.39 -5.39
N THR A 60 -3.24 -14.20 -5.89
CA THR A 60 -2.16 -13.54 -5.16
C THR A 60 -1.83 -12.17 -5.75
N CYS A 61 -1.27 -11.29 -4.94
CA CYS A 61 -0.78 -10.00 -5.40
C CYS A 61 0.38 -10.17 -6.40
N ALA A 62 0.29 -9.51 -7.55
CA ALA A 62 1.35 -9.49 -8.55
C ALA A 62 2.62 -8.75 -8.07
N LEU A 63 2.50 -7.88 -7.07
CA LEU A 63 3.58 -7.00 -6.61
C LEU A 63 4.31 -7.51 -5.35
N CYS A 64 3.78 -8.51 -4.65
CA CYS A 64 4.43 -9.06 -3.45
C CYS A 64 3.92 -10.46 -3.10
N PRO A 65 4.67 -11.26 -2.33
CA PRO A 65 4.27 -12.63 -1.96
C PRO A 65 3.30 -12.67 -0.76
N MET A 66 2.77 -11.52 -0.30
CA MET A 66 1.87 -11.48 0.84
C MET A 66 0.50 -12.08 0.48
N LYS A 67 -0.05 -12.92 1.35
CA LYS A 67 -1.34 -13.62 1.13
C LYS A 67 -2.57 -12.82 1.56
N PHE A 68 -2.38 -11.84 2.44
CA PHE A 68 -3.44 -11.04 3.03
C PHE A 68 -3.33 -9.57 2.64
N GLY A 69 -4.48 -8.92 2.59
CA GLY A 69 -4.62 -7.53 2.21
C GLY A 69 -5.74 -7.36 1.18
N ILE A 70 -6.29 -6.16 1.11
CA ILE A 70 -7.30 -5.83 0.11
C ILE A 70 -6.62 -5.67 -1.26
N MET A 71 -7.21 -6.30 -2.27
CA MET A 71 -6.73 -6.25 -3.65
C MET A 71 -7.79 -5.69 -4.59
N LYS A 72 -7.30 -5.09 -5.68
CA LYS A 72 -8.08 -4.72 -6.87
C LYS A 72 -7.49 -5.40 -8.10
N ARG A 73 -8.28 -5.52 -9.16
CA ARG A 73 -7.80 -6.01 -10.46
C ARG A 73 -6.76 -5.08 -11.05
N THR A 74 -5.78 -5.70 -11.70
CA THR A 74 -4.85 -5.01 -12.59
C THR A 74 -5.43 -4.90 -14.00
N THR A 75 -4.82 -4.05 -14.83
CA THR A 75 -5.16 -3.87 -16.25
C THR A 75 -4.90 -5.13 -17.10
N ASP A 76 -4.03 -6.03 -16.63
CA ASP A 76 -3.73 -7.34 -17.24
C ASP A 76 -4.44 -8.52 -16.55
N SER A 77 -5.59 -8.26 -15.91
CA SER A 77 -6.48 -9.26 -15.30
C SER A 77 -5.89 -10.07 -14.14
N LYS A 78 -4.78 -9.62 -13.54
CA LYS A 78 -4.26 -10.13 -12.28
C LYS A 78 -4.81 -9.33 -11.10
N TRP A 79 -4.21 -9.51 -9.93
CA TRP A 79 -4.57 -8.84 -8.69
C TRP A 79 -3.38 -8.12 -8.10
N ALA A 80 -3.63 -6.97 -7.48
CA ALA A 80 -2.61 -6.23 -6.75
C ALA A 80 -3.22 -5.67 -5.46
N HIS A 81 -2.45 -5.74 -4.36
CA HIS A 81 -2.81 -5.05 -3.13
C HIS A 81 -2.96 -3.55 -3.39
N LEU A 82 -4.02 -2.95 -2.85
CA LEU A 82 -4.20 -1.49 -2.87
C LEU A 82 -3.01 -0.78 -2.22
N ALA A 83 -2.47 -1.33 -1.13
CA ALA A 83 -1.26 -0.79 -0.51
C ALA A 83 -0.08 -0.81 -1.49
N CYS A 84 0.18 -1.94 -2.15
CA CYS A 84 1.23 -2.05 -3.18
C CYS A 84 1.04 -1.03 -4.30
N ALA A 85 -0.20 -0.89 -4.79
CA ALA A 85 -0.51 0.04 -5.85
C ALA A 85 -0.40 1.52 -5.46
N LEU A 86 -0.53 1.85 -4.17
CA LEU A 86 -0.39 3.22 -3.69
C LEU A 86 1.05 3.65 -3.47
N TRP A 87 1.93 2.73 -3.07
CA TRP A 87 3.26 3.07 -2.59
C TRP A 87 4.40 2.57 -3.47
N VAL A 88 4.17 1.63 -4.39
CA VAL A 88 5.18 1.35 -5.42
C VAL A 88 5.13 2.51 -6.43
N PRO A 89 6.22 3.30 -6.60
CA PRO A 89 6.15 4.62 -7.24
C PRO A 89 5.66 4.61 -8.68
N GLU A 90 5.92 3.53 -9.41
CA GLU A 90 5.59 3.38 -10.83
C GLU A 90 4.29 2.58 -11.06
N VAL A 91 3.55 2.27 -10.00
CA VAL A 91 2.22 1.66 -10.10
C VAL A 91 1.17 2.78 -10.04
N PHE A 92 0.19 2.72 -10.93
CA PHE A 92 -0.85 3.72 -11.02
C PHE A 92 -2.24 3.07 -11.04
N PHE A 93 -3.27 3.87 -10.77
CA PHE A 93 -4.66 3.47 -11.03
C PHE A 93 -5.12 4.15 -12.31
N ARG A 94 -5.76 3.42 -13.22
CA ARG A 94 -6.39 4.05 -14.41
C ARG A 94 -7.55 4.95 -14.00
N ASP A 95 -8.29 4.58 -12.96
CA ASP A 95 -9.14 5.51 -12.21
C ASP A 95 -8.50 5.83 -10.86
N GLY A 96 -7.84 6.99 -10.80
CA GLY A 96 -7.15 7.48 -9.60
C GLY A 96 -8.07 7.79 -8.41
N LYS A 97 -9.33 8.18 -8.67
CA LYS A 97 -10.31 8.53 -7.64
C LYS A 97 -10.95 7.27 -7.08
N GLY A 98 -11.46 6.40 -7.96
CA GLY A 98 -12.04 5.13 -7.60
C GLY A 98 -11.03 4.06 -7.17
N LYS A 99 -9.72 4.27 -7.42
CA LYS A 99 -8.67 3.28 -7.16
C LYS A 99 -8.98 1.95 -7.84
N GLU A 100 -9.30 2.02 -9.12
CA GLU A 100 -9.64 0.88 -9.97
C GLU A 100 -8.61 0.71 -11.09
N ALA A 101 -8.55 -0.52 -11.62
CA ALA A 101 -7.68 -0.91 -12.73
C ALA A 101 -6.21 -0.52 -12.49
N VAL A 102 -5.56 -1.30 -11.62
CA VAL A 102 -4.15 -1.13 -11.25
C VAL A 102 -3.25 -1.39 -12.45
N ASP A 103 -2.47 -0.39 -12.84
CA ASP A 103 -1.50 -0.47 -13.92
C ASP A 103 -0.09 -0.71 -13.38
N THR A 104 0.49 -1.85 -13.77
CA THR A 104 1.85 -2.26 -13.35
C THR A 104 2.87 -2.20 -14.49
N PHE A 105 2.49 -1.74 -15.69
CA PHE A 105 3.36 -1.77 -16.88
C PHE A 105 4.55 -0.82 -16.78
N GLN A 106 4.45 0.25 -15.98
CA GLN A 106 5.53 1.21 -15.80
C GLN A 106 6.53 0.80 -14.71
N VAL A 107 6.30 -0.31 -14.01
CA VAL A 107 7.19 -0.80 -12.96
C VAL A 107 8.54 -1.18 -13.54
N ALA A 108 9.59 -0.46 -13.14
CA ALA A 108 10.93 -0.62 -13.66
C ALA A 108 11.42 -2.08 -13.57
N PRO A 109 11.99 -2.66 -14.65
CA PRO A 109 12.45 -4.05 -14.67
C PRO A 109 13.35 -4.46 -13.49
N ARG A 110 14.14 -3.51 -12.96
CA ARG A 110 15.04 -3.78 -11.83
C ARG A 110 14.29 -4.21 -10.55
N ARG A 111 13.09 -3.68 -10.30
CA ARG A 111 12.32 -3.97 -9.07
C ARG A 111 11.96 -5.45 -8.94
N TRP A 112 11.71 -6.09 -10.08
CA TRP A 112 11.34 -7.50 -10.18
C TRP A 112 12.52 -8.47 -10.01
N ARG A 113 13.76 -7.97 -10.11
CA ARG A 113 14.98 -8.80 -10.04
C ARG A 113 15.54 -8.92 -8.63
N HIS A 114 15.10 -8.08 -7.71
CA HIS A 114 15.61 -8.06 -6.35
C HIS A 114 15.05 -9.22 -5.51
N LYS A 115 15.90 -9.78 -4.65
CA LYS A 115 15.48 -10.68 -3.57
C LYS A 115 15.20 -9.84 -2.34
N CYS A 116 13.96 -9.85 -1.85
CA CYS A 116 13.59 -9.05 -0.69
C CYS A 116 14.44 -9.40 0.55
N ASP A 117 14.98 -8.39 1.22
CA ASP A 117 15.84 -8.57 2.39
C ASP A 117 15.11 -9.14 3.61
N PHE A 118 13.78 -9.01 3.66
CA PHE A 118 12.99 -9.48 4.79
C PHE A 118 12.47 -10.91 4.61
N CYS A 119 11.73 -11.19 3.53
CA CYS A 119 11.16 -12.53 3.32
C CYS A 119 12.10 -13.46 2.54
N LYS A 120 13.17 -12.92 1.94
CA LYS A 120 14.13 -13.67 1.11
C LYS A 120 13.50 -14.33 -0.13
N ILE A 121 12.33 -13.89 -0.57
CA ILE A 121 11.64 -14.35 -1.78
C ILE A 121 11.95 -13.36 -2.94
N PRO A 122 12.32 -13.84 -4.15
CA PRO A 122 12.61 -13.00 -5.32
C PRO A 122 11.38 -12.76 -6.23
N GLN A 123 10.16 -12.84 -5.68
CA GLN A 123 8.91 -12.72 -6.42
C GLN A 123 8.16 -11.46 -5.99
N GLY A 124 7.90 -10.56 -6.95
CA GLY A 124 7.22 -9.28 -6.72
C GLY A 124 8.13 -8.09 -7.00
N ALA A 125 7.61 -6.89 -6.81
CA ALA A 125 8.35 -5.65 -7.02
C ALA A 125 8.92 -5.16 -5.67
N CYS A 126 10.24 -5.08 -5.57
CA CYS A 126 10.90 -4.50 -4.40
C CYS A 126 10.96 -2.97 -4.45
N MET A 127 10.75 -2.37 -3.28
CA MET A 127 11.13 -1.02 -2.92
C MET A 127 12.62 -0.98 -2.57
N GLU A 128 13.22 0.20 -2.68
CA GLU A 128 14.62 0.47 -2.35
C GLU A 128 14.65 1.51 -1.23
N CYS A 129 15.56 1.36 -0.26
CA CYS A 129 15.76 2.36 0.78
C CYS A 129 16.27 3.67 0.16
N SER A 130 15.63 4.79 0.49
CA SER A 130 15.97 6.14 -0.01
C SER A 130 17.13 6.81 0.75
N GLU A 131 17.71 6.12 1.74
CA GLU A 131 18.89 6.61 2.47
C GLU A 131 20.13 6.49 1.58
N GLU A 132 20.95 7.54 1.53
CA GLU A 132 22.14 7.58 0.70
C GLU A 132 23.11 6.42 1.02
N GLY A 133 23.55 5.72 -0.02
CA GLY A 133 24.44 4.56 0.10
C GLY A 133 23.79 3.27 0.64
N CYS A 134 22.53 3.31 1.07
CA CYS A 134 21.83 2.11 1.51
C CYS A 134 21.39 1.25 0.32
N LYS A 135 21.65 -0.06 0.38
CA LYS A 135 21.28 -1.02 -0.67
C LYS A 135 20.13 -1.93 -0.26
N SER A 136 19.44 -1.62 0.84
CA SER A 136 18.35 -2.45 1.33
C SER A 136 17.17 -2.43 0.36
N VAL A 137 16.66 -3.61 0.05
CA VAL A 137 15.53 -3.82 -0.86
C VAL A 137 14.48 -4.70 -0.22
N PHE A 138 13.21 -4.35 -0.37
CA PHE A 138 12.13 -5.07 0.29
C PHE A 138 10.80 -4.91 -0.42
N HIS A 139 9.94 -5.93 -0.37
CA HIS A 139 8.54 -5.73 -0.75
C HIS A 139 7.90 -4.70 0.18
N LEU A 140 7.01 -3.88 -0.38
CA LEU A 140 6.28 -2.89 0.40
C LEU A 140 5.62 -3.51 1.63
N THR A 141 4.86 -4.60 1.45
CA THR A 141 4.12 -5.25 2.54
C THR A 141 5.04 -5.82 3.61
N CYS A 142 6.18 -6.42 3.22
CA CYS A 142 7.18 -6.89 4.18
C CYS A 142 7.81 -5.75 4.98
N GLY A 143 8.00 -4.58 4.35
CA GLY A 143 8.47 -3.40 5.06
C GLY A 143 7.40 -2.83 5.99
N LEU A 144 6.15 -2.77 5.55
CA LEU A 144 5.02 -2.29 6.36
C LEU A 144 4.86 -3.10 7.66
N GLU A 145 4.97 -4.43 7.61
CA GLU A 145 4.97 -5.31 8.79
C GLU A 145 6.11 -5.01 9.78
N ARG A 146 7.21 -4.43 9.28
CA ARG A 146 8.37 -4.02 10.08
C ARG A 146 8.35 -2.55 10.47
N GLY A 147 7.23 -1.88 10.20
CA GLY A 147 7.08 -0.47 10.50
C GLY A 147 8.13 0.38 9.78
N ILE A 148 8.39 0.13 8.50
CA ILE A 148 9.15 1.09 7.68
C ILE A 148 8.45 2.45 7.64
N LEU A 149 9.22 3.50 7.37
CA LEU A 149 8.71 4.82 7.08
C LEU A 149 8.50 4.96 5.57
N LEU A 150 7.33 5.48 5.20
CA LEU A 150 6.95 5.88 3.85
C LEU A 150 6.56 7.34 3.89
N GLU A 151 7.12 8.15 2.99
CA GLU A 151 6.81 9.57 2.88
C GLU A 151 6.70 10.00 1.42
N TYR A 152 6.14 11.19 1.21
CA TYR A 152 6.20 11.89 -0.06
C TYR A 152 7.25 12.98 0.02
N GLU A 153 8.17 12.99 -0.93
CA GLU A 153 9.17 14.04 -1.09
C GLU A 153 8.85 14.87 -2.34
N ARG A 154 8.71 16.19 -2.17
CA ARG A 154 8.50 17.13 -3.28
C ARG A 154 9.82 17.36 -4.01
N GLN A 155 9.91 16.88 -5.25
CA GLN A 155 11.05 17.13 -6.13
C GLN A 155 11.08 18.59 -6.61
N LYS A 156 12.26 19.06 -7.05
CA LYS A 156 12.48 20.42 -7.58
C LYS A 156 11.56 20.78 -8.76
N ASN A 157 11.15 19.79 -9.53
CA ASN A 157 10.22 19.95 -10.67
C ASN A 157 8.74 19.98 -10.26
N GLY A 158 8.44 20.04 -8.95
CA GLY A 158 7.08 20.10 -8.43
C GLY A 158 6.40 18.74 -8.27
N ARG A 159 7.01 17.62 -8.68
CA ARG A 159 6.40 16.29 -8.55
C ARG A 159 6.66 15.70 -7.16
N ASP A 160 5.65 15.08 -6.57
CA ASP A 160 5.82 14.30 -5.35
C ASP A 160 6.27 12.89 -5.71
N ILE A 161 7.33 12.40 -5.06
CA ILE A 161 7.79 11.02 -5.19
C ILE A 161 7.58 10.28 -3.87
N VAL A 162 7.31 8.98 -3.94
CA VAL A 162 7.33 8.13 -2.75
C VAL A 162 8.79 7.83 -2.39
N VAL A 163 9.15 8.10 -1.15
CA VAL A 163 10.41 7.67 -0.53
C VAL A 163 10.13 6.65 0.56
N SER A 164 11.03 5.69 0.72
CA SER A 164 10.87 4.60 1.69
C SER A 164 12.18 4.33 2.41
N PHE A 165 12.13 4.09 3.72
CA PHE A 165 13.33 3.82 4.51
C PHE A 165 13.28 2.40 5.04
N CYS A 166 14.40 1.66 4.99
CA CYS A 166 14.46 0.34 5.62
C CYS A 166 14.24 0.45 7.15
N GLU A 167 14.04 -0.68 7.82
CA GLU A 167 13.76 -0.72 9.26
C GLU A 167 14.78 0.10 10.08
N LYS A 168 16.08 -0.06 9.78
CA LYS A 168 17.17 0.69 10.42
C LYS A 168 17.03 2.20 10.23
N HIS A 169 16.87 2.67 9.00
CA HIS A 169 16.81 4.10 8.71
C HIS A 169 15.48 4.74 9.13
N SER A 170 14.40 3.97 9.15
CA SER A 170 13.12 4.38 9.74
C SER A 170 13.25 4.67 11.24
N MET A 171 13.99 3.84 11.99
CA MET A 171 14.26 4.09 13.40
C MET A 171 15.12 5.33 13.63
N VAL A 172 16.15 5.53 12.81
CA VAL A 172 17.02 6.73 12.89
C VAL A 172 16.21 7.99 12.63
N TRP A 173 15.42 8.01 11.56
CA TRP A 173 14.57 9.13 11.19
C TRP A 173 13.58 9.49 12.31
N ARG A 174 12.91 8.49 12.91
CA ARG A 174 11.98 8.71 14.03
C ARG A 174 12.67 9.31 15.24
N ARG A 175 13.88 8.88 15.57
CA ARG A 175 14.66 9.43 16.70
C ARG A 175 15.08 10.88 16.45
N MET A 176 15.42 11.23 15.21
CA MET A 176 15.76 12.60 14.84
C MET A 176 14.53 13.52 14.89
N ASN A 177 13.38 13.07 14.37
CA ASN A 177 12.15 13.85 14.35
C ASN A 177 11.39 13.87 15.68
N ALA A 178 11.59 12.90 16.57
CA ALA A 178 11.11 13.01 17.95
C ALA A 178 11.79 14.16 18.72
N LYS A 179 13.02 14.52 18.33
CA LYS A 179 13.76 15.66 18.90
C LYS A 179 13.33 17.00 18.28
N ASN A 180 12.84 16.98 17.05
CA ASN A 180 12.34 18.15 16.32
C ASN A 180 10.82 18.04 16.15
N ARG A 181 10.02 18.58 17.09
CA ARG A 181 8.53 18.55 17.10
C ARG A 181 7.87 19.08 15.79
N LYS A 182 7.96 18.34 14.68
CA LYS A 182 7.22 18.58 13.44
C LYS A 182 6.45 17.31 13.11
N GLY A 183 5.13 17.48 13.06
CA GLY A 183 4.15 16.42 13.08
C GLY A 183 4.33 15.38 11.99
N ILE A 184 4.06 14.14 12.35
CA ILE A 184 3.87 13.01 11.45
C ILE A 184 2.73 13.38 10.51
N ILE A 185 3.05 13.69 9.25
CA ILE A 185 2.04 13.86 8.21
C ILE A 185 1.55 12.45 7.87
N ARG A 186 0.39 12.09 8.44
CA ARG A 186 -0.38 10.95 7.95
C ARG A 186 -0.73 11.22 6.50
N ALA A 187 -0.26 10.37 5.60
CA ALA A 187 -0.52 10.48 4.17
C ALA A 187 -2.04 10.61 3.93
N ARG A 188 -2.47 11.81 3.53
CA ARG A 188 -3.78 12.06 2.95
C ARG A 188 -3.60 12.08 1.43
N LYS A 189 -4.34 11.22 0.74
CA LYS A 189 -4.68 11.39 -0.68
C LYS A 189 -6.07 12.00 -0.74
#